data_AF-A0A2S3IDS8-F1
#
_entry.id   AF-A0A2S3IDS8-F1
#
_cell.length_a   1.000
_cell.length_b   1.000
_cell.length_c   1.000
_cell.angle_alpha   90.00
_cell.angle_beta   90.00
_cell.angle_gamma   90.00
#
_symmetry.space_group_name_H-M   'P 1'
#
loop_
_entity.id
_entity.type
_entity.pdbx_description
1 polymer ?
#
loop_
_entity_poly.entity_id
_entity_poly.type
_entity_poly.pdbx_seq_one_letter_code
_entity_poly.pdbx_strand_id
1 'polypeptide(L)'
;MVAAAAAPRCRRSLIVARASPAKHDERQDPAVKVDAAGGRRRAMVLFSAAAITASTAAAVRSARAAVSTKSGPGQWVDIENVADPYVQDLGKWAVMEHNSQTGGDLQFGKVVGGKQQVVAGMNYKLEIETKGGPSRYYEAGLFVSLPPEKRTLNSFEPSA
;
A
#
# COMPACT_ATOMS: atom_id res chain seq x y z
N MET A 1 -6.90 -71.87 1.82
CA MET A 1 -7.54 -71.15 0.68
C MET A 1 -7.51 -69.67 1.01
N VAL A 2 -6.44 -68.95 0.62
CA VAL A 2 -6.27 -68.22 -0.64
C VAL A 2 -7.29 -67.09 -0.81
N ALA A 3 -6.84 -65.84 -0.65
CA ALA A 3 -7.07 -64.76 -1.61
C ALA A 3 -6.12 -63.59 -1.32
N ALA A 4 -5.50 -63.10 -2.38
CA ALA A 4 -4.47 -62.06 -2.43
C ALA A 4 -5.02 -60.76 -3.06
N ALA A 5 -4.12 -59.77 -3.18
CA ALA A 5 -4.18 -58.53 -3.98
C ALA A 5 -4.80 -57.31 -3.25
N ALA A 6 -4.31 -56.08 -3.41
CA ALA A 6 -3.43 -55.48 -4.41
C ALA A 6 -2.69 -54.25 -3.83
N ALA A 7 -1.48 -53.97 -4.36
CA ALA A 7 -0.80 -52.69 -4.18
C ALA A 7 -1.06 -51.77 -5.39
N PRO A 8 -0.81 -50.46 -5.26
CA PRO A 8 -0.06 -49.79 -6.30
C PRO A 8 1.12 -48.95 -5.77
N ARG A 9 2.26 -49.10 -6.45
CA ARG A 9 3.44 -48.25 -6.36
C ARG A 9 3.34 -47.19 -7.46
N CYS A 10 3.49 -45.91 -7.12
CA CYS A 10 3.75 -44.81 -8.08
C CYS A 10 4.92 -43.99 -7.52
N ARG A 11 6.16 -44.28 -7.92
CA ARG A 11 6.92 -43.77 -9.08
C ARG A 11 7.44 -42.34 -8.86
N ARG A 12 8.72 -42.27 -8.47
CA ARG A 12 9.60 -41.09 -8.45
C ARG A 12 9.68 -40.46 -9.84
N SER A 13 9.61 -39.13 -9.89
CA SER A 13 10.01 -38.32 -11.04
C SER A 13 11.22 -37.48 -10.65
N LEU A 14 12.37 -37.82 -11.23
CA LEU A 14 13.61 -37.04 -11.25
C LEU A 14 13.58 -36.13 -12.48
N ILE A 15 13.77 -34.82 -12.31
CA ILE A 15 14.12 -33.86 -13.36
C ILE A 15 15.03 -32.83 -12.64
N VAL A 16 16.37 -32.89 -12.70
CA VAL A 16 17.33 -32.58 -13.78
C VAL A 16 17.29 -31.14 -14.28
N ALA A 17 18.48 -30.52 -14.18
CA ALA A 17 19.01 -29.41 -14.99
C ALA A 17 18.50 -27.99 -14.68
N ARG A 18 19.28 -26.91 -14.81
CA ARG A 18 20.70 -26.66 -15.11
C ARG A 18 20.93 -25.15 -14.93
N ALA A 19 22.18 -24.78 -14.69
CA ALA A 19 22.88 -23.58 -15.19
C ALA A 19 22.49 -22.18 -14.66
N SER A 20 23.51 -21.53 -14.06
CA SER A 20 23.72 -20.07 -14.09
C SER A 20 23.85 -19.56 -15.54
N PRO A 21 23.69 -18.25 -15.77
CA PRO A 21 24.88 -17.43 -15.97
C PRO A 21 24.79 -16.00 -15.38
N ALA A 22 25.93 -15.33 -15.48
CA ALA A 22 26.29 -14.03 -14.96
C ALA A 22 25.74 -12.82 -15.74
N LYS A 23 25.94 -11.65 -15.11
CA LYS A 23 26.05 -10.28 -15.65
C LYS A 23 24.84 -9.70 -16.40
N HIS A 24 24.34 -8.60 -15.83
CA HIS A 24 23.97 -7.44 -16.64
C HIS A 24 24.69 -6.22 -16.06
N ASP A 25 25.78 -5.87 -16.73
CA ASP A 25 26.26 -4.49 -16.86
C ASP A 25 25.24 -3.72 -17.73
N GLU A 26 25.49 -2.45 -18.04
CA GLU A 26 24.84 -1.63 -19.08
C GLU A 26 23.85 -0.53 -18.62
N ARG A 27 24.38 0.71 -18.74
CA ARG A 27 23.75 1.99 -19.13
C ARG A 27 23.11 2.87 -18.05
N GLN A 28 23.97 3.69 -17.45
CA GLN A 28 23.68 5.10 -17.21
C GLN A 28 23.77 5.87 -18.53
N ASP A 29 22.82 6.78 -18.75
CA ASP A 29 22.94 8.13 -19.37
C ASP A 29 21.55 8.62 -19.85
N PRO A 30 21.25 9.93 -19.98
CA PRO A 30 22.00 11.12 -19.59
C PRO A 30 21.19 12.12 -18.73
N ALA A 31 21.88 12.92 -17.93
CA ALA A 31 21.30 14.12 -17.31
C ALA A 31 21.14 15.23 -18.37
N VAL A 32 19.90 15.67 -18.54
CA VAL A 32 19.52 16.83 -19.34
C VAL A 32 20.06 18.11 -18.68
N LYS A 33 21.05 18.71 -19.36
CA LYS A 33 21.23 20.14 -19.67
C LYS A 33 20.68 21.16 -18.64
N VAL A 34 21.59 21.77 -17.88
CA VAL A 34 21.36 23.03 -17.15
C VAL A 34 21.85 24.18 -18.03
N ASP A 35 20.94 24.89 -18.68
CA ASP A 35 21.24 26.18 -19.29
C ASP A 35 20.96 27.30 -18.27
N ALA A 36 22.04 27.80 -17.65
CA ALA A 36 22.02 28.95 -16.77
C ALA A 36 22.01 30.26 -17.58
N ALA A 37 20.86 30.93 -17.64
CA ALA A 37 20.72 32.24 -18.29
C ALA A 37 21.03 33.38 -17.30
N GLY A 38 22.27 33.87 -17.34
CA GLY A 38 22.67 35.13 -16.73
C GLY A 38 22.26 36.33 -17.60
N GLY A 39 21.34 37.16 -17.10
CA GLY A 39 20.87 38.38 -17.75
C GLY A 39 21.22 39.64 -16.95
N ARG A 40 22.23 40.36 -17.43
CA ARG A 40 22.73 41.66 -16.92
C ARG A 40 21.63 42.73 -16.97
N ARG A 41 21.17 43.25 -15.83
CA ARG A 41 20.36 44.47 -15.79
C ARG A 41 21.22 45.67 -15.42
N ARG A 42 21.43 46.52 -16.41
CA ARG A 42 22.03 47.85 -16.29
C ARG A 42 21.03 48.83 -15.66
N ALA A 43 21.64 49.91 -15.15
CA ALA A 43 21.10 51.23 -14.89
C ALA A 43 20.52 51.48 -13.48
N MET A 44 21.27 52.34 -12.80
CA MET A 44 21.10 52.94 -11.49
C MET A 44 20.34 54.28 -11.65
N VAL A 45 19.78 54.75 -10.52
CA VAL A 45 19.49 56.15 -10.14
C VAL A 45 18.03 56.63 -10.21
N LEU A 46 17.42 56.61 -9.00
CA LEU A 46 16.65 57.66 -8.31
C LEU A 46 15.57 58.45 -9.07
N PHE A 47 14.32 58.23 -8.66
CA PHE A 47 13.28 59.27 -8.61
C PHE A 47 12.55 59.22 -7.27
N SER A 48 12.23 60.42 -6.81
CA SER A 48 11.95 60.86 -5.44
C SER A 48 10.55 60.50 -4.91
N ALA A 49 10.42 60.67 -3.59
CA ALA A 49 9.25 60.43 -2.73
C ALA A 49 7.90 61.03 -3.18
N ALA A 50 6.79 60.34 -2.88
CA ALA A 50 5.53 60.90 -2.37
C ALA A 50 4.49 59.82 -1.94
N ALA A 51 4.00 59.97 -0.70
CA ALA A 51 2.63 59.76 -0.17
C ALA A 51 1.80 58.48 -0.48
N ILE A 52 1.68 57.65 0.57
CA ILE A 52 0.50 56.95 1.15
C ILE A 52 -0.80 56.88 0.32
N THR A 53 -1.31 55.66 0.07
CA THR A 53 -2.74 55.32 0.19
C THR A 53 -2.94 53.81 0.37
N ALA A 54 -3.88 53.46 1.24
CA ALA A 54 -4.20 52.13 1.72
C ALA A 54 -4.84 51.22 0.65
N SER A 55 -4.55 49.91 0.68
CA SER A 55 -5.54 48.85 0.48
C SER A 55 -4.95 47.45 0.71
N THR A 56 -5.83 46.62 1.25
CA THR A 56 -5.71 45.27 1.80
C THR A 56 -5.25 44.18 0.84
N ALA A 57 -4.44 43.25 1.34
CA ALA A 57 -4.74 41.81 1.29
C ALA A 57 -3.64 41.03 2.03
N ALA A 58 -3.99 40.44 3.17
CA ALA A 58 -3.21 39.38 3.77
C ALA A 58 -3.21 38.18 2.81
N ALA A 59 -2.20 38.09 1.96
CA ALA A 59 -1.94 36.86 1.21
C ALA A 59 -1.33 35.86 2.19
N VAL A 60 -2.20 35.17 2.94
CA VAL A 60 -1.85 33.92 3.63
C VAL A 60 -1.46 32.94 2.53
N ARG A 61 -0.17 32.91 2.20
CA ARG A 61 0.43 31.86 1.39
C ARG A 61 0.47 30.60 2.25
N SER A 62 -0.66 29.92 2.35
CA SER A 62 -0.69 28.55 2.85
C SER A 62 -0.06 27.68 1.77
N ALA A 63 1.26 27.60 1.77
CA ALA A 63 1.97 26.55 1.07
C ALA A 63 1.58 25.23 1.73
N ARG A 64 0.56 24.54 1.19
CA ARG A 64 0.42 23.11 1.43
C ARG A 64 1.64 22.48 0.79
N ALA A 65 2.66 22.24 1.60
CA ALA A 65 3.78 21.40 1.24
C ALA A 65 3.19 20.08 0.76
N ALA A 66 3.37 19.75 -0.52
CA ALA A 66 3.11 18.42 -1.02
C ALA A 66 4.06 17.49 -0.27
N VAL A 67 3.55 16.83 0.77
CA VAL A 67 4.32 15.85 1.52
C VAL A 67 4.49 14.64 0.60
N SER A 68 5.61 14.59 -0.11
CA SER A 68 6.05 13.37 -0.79
C SER A 68 6.68 12.47 0.27
N THR A 69 5.84 11.75 1.02
CA THR A 69 6.34 10.70 1.92
C THR A 69 6.74 9.49 1.07
N LYS A 70 8.00 9.46 0.64
CA LYS A 70 8.64 8.21 0.23
C LYS A 70 8.75 7.33 1.49
N SER A 71 7.72 6.52 1.74
CA SER A 71 7.73 5.58 2.85
C SER A 71 8.76 4.48 2.60
N GLY A 72 9.70 4.34 3.54
CA GLY A 72 10.66 3.25 3.55
C GLY A 72 10.03 1.92 4.03
N PRO A 73 10.70 0.78 3.78
CA PRO A 73 10.26 -0.51 4.29
C PRO A 73 10.10 -0.49 5.82
N GLY A 74 9.07 -1.16 6.33
CA GLY A 74 8.78 -1.25 7.77
C GLY A 74 7.97 -0.10 8.37
N GLN A 75 7.63 0.96 7.62
CA GLN A 75 6.71 2.00 8.09
C GLN A 75 5.24 1.64 7.78
N TRP A 76 4.33 1.98 8.69
CA TRP A 76 2.89 1.96 8.40
C TRP A 76 2.54 3.15 7.51
N VAL A 77 1.86 2.88 6.41
CA VAL A 77 1.45 3.86 5.41
C VAL A 77 -0.05 3.76 5.21
N ASP A 78 -0.74 4.89 5.14
CA ASP A 78 -2.17 4.89 4.84
C ASP A 78 -2.43 4.36 3.42
N ILE A 79 -3.52 3.62 3.24
CA ILE A 79 -3.91 3.09 1.93
C ILE A 79 -4.58 4.21 1.13
N GLU A 80 -3.90 4.68 0.07
CA GLU A 80 -4.42 5.78 -0.76
C GLU A 80 -5.69 5.38 -1.52
N ASN A 81 -5.67 4.20 -2.16
CA ASN A 81 -6.79 3.67 -2.91
C ASN A 81 -7.46 2.52 -2.17
N VAL A 82 -8.37 2.86 -1.26
CA VAL A 82 -9.17 1.85 -0.53
C VAL A 82 -10.14 1.12 -1.46
N ALA A 83 -10.54 1.73 -2.57
CA ALA A 83 -11.41 1.12 -3.57
C ALA A 83 -10.68 0.12 -4.49
N ASP A 84 -9.38 -0.11 -4.28
CA ASP A 84 -8.64 -1.14 -4.99
C ASP A 84 -9.32 -2.51 -4.80
N PRO A 85 -9.62 -3.25 -5.89
CA PRO A 85 -10.26 -4.56 -5.80
C PRO A 85 -9.53 -5.53 -4.88
N TYR A 86 -8.19 -5.48 -4.85
CA TYR A 86 -7.38 -6.33 -3.98
C TYR A 86 -7.60 -6.00 -2.50
N VAL A 87 -7.67 -4.71 -2.14
CA VAL A 87 -7.95 -4.27 -0.76
C VAL A 87 -9.37 -4.65 -0.35
N GLN A 88 -10.34 -4.49 -1.24
CA GLN A 88 -11.72 -4.92 -0.99
C GLN A 88 -11.82 -6.44 -0.81
N ASP A 89 -11.09 -7.22 -1.60
CA ASP A 89 -11.01 -8.68 -1.46
C ASP A 89 -10.37 -9.13 -0.15
N LEU A 90 -9.36 -8.40 0.34
CA LEU A 90 -8.78 -8.64 1.67
C LEU A 90 -9.81 -8.37 2.78
N GLY A 91 -10.57 -7.29 2.68
CA GLY A 91 -11.63 -6.98 3.63
C GLY A 91 -12.75 -8.03 3.63
N LYS A 92 -13.18 -8.46 2.43
CA LYS A 92 -14.19 -9.52 2.29
C LYS A 92 -13.70 -10.84 2.86
N TRP A 93 -12.44 -11.19 2.59
CA TRP A 93 -11.80 -12.39 3.15
C TRP A 93 -11.73 -12.33 4.68
N ALA A 94 -11.38 -11.18 5.26
CA ALA A 94 -11.31 -11.01 6.72
C ALA A 94 -12.66 -11.26 7.41
N VAL A 95 -13.76 -10.72 6.85
CA VAL A 95 -15.11 -10.95 7.39
C VAL A 95 -15.51 -12.42 7.28
N MET A 96 -15.25 -13.04 6.13
CA MET A 96 -15.55 -14.47 5.91
C MET A 96 -14.77 -15.36 6.89
N GLU A 97 -13.48 -15.10 7.07
CA GLU A 97 -12.62 -15.84 7.97
C GLU A 97 -13.07 -15.69 9.44
N HIS A 98 -13.40 -14.46 9.86
CA HIS A 98 -13.94 -14.21 11.19
C HIS A 98 -15.25 -14.97 11.44
N ASN A 99 -16.19 -14.93 10.49
CA ASN A 99 -17.44 -15.68 10.57
C ASN A 99 -17.20 -17.19 10.63
N SER A 100 -16.24 -17.70 9.86
CA SER A 100 -15.86 -19.12 9.89
C SER A 100 -15.27 -19.54 11.24
N GLN A 101 -14.54 -18.66 11.93
CA GLN A 101 -13.91 -18.95 13.22
C GLN A 101 -14.87 -18.80 14.41
N THR A 102 -15.82 -17.86 14.33
CA THR A 102 -16.72 -17.52 15.45
C THR A 102 -18.14 -18.09 15.30
N GLY A 103 -18.51 -18.55 14.11
CA GLY A 103 -19.90 -18.90 13.78
C GLY A 103 -20.80 -17.68 13.58
N GLY A 104 -20.24 -16.48 13.40
CA GLY A 104 -20.98 -15.25 13.12
C GLY A 104 -21.51 -15.17 11.68
N ASP A 105 -22.36 -14.18 11.41
CA ASP A 105 -23.00 -13.94 10.11
C ASP A 105 -22.78 -12.51 9.57
N LEU A 106 -21.69 -11.85 9.99
CA LEU A 106 -21.37 -10.48 9.57
C LEU A 106 -21.35 -10.37 8.05
N GLN A 107 -22.03 -9.35 7.52
CA GLN A 107 -22.06 -9.10 6.09
C GLN A 107 -21.04 -8.03 5.74
N PHE A 108 -20.12 -8.35 4.82
CA PHE A 108 -19.17 -7.38 4.29
C PHE A 108 -19.89 -6.26 3.52
N GLY A 109 -19.63 -5.01 3.89
CA GLY A 109 -20.08 -3.83 3.16
C GLY A 109 -19.00 -3.34 2.18
N LYS A 110 -17.93 -2.77 2.73
CA LYS A 110 -16.74 -2.31 2.01
C LYS A 110 -15.60 -2.03 2.98
N VAL A 111 -14.38 -1.98 2.48
CA VAL A 111 -13.28 -1.33 3.21
C VAL A 111 -13.46 0.18 3.10
N VAL A 112 -13.40 0.90 4.22
CA VAL A 112 -13.54 2.37 4.31
C VAL A 112 -12.22 3.09 4.53
N GLY A 113 -11.22 2.38 5.07
CA GLY A 113 -9.91 2.93 5.35
C GLY A 113 -8.92 1.83 5.72
N GLY A 114 -7.68 2.23 5.95
CA GLY A 114 -6.70 1.31 6.51
C GLY A 114 -5.27 1.76 6.33
N LYS A 115 -4.37 0.98 6.92
CA LYS A 115 -2.92 1.14 6.83
C LYS A 115 -2.30 -0.16 6.32
N GLN A 116 -1.19 -0.04 5.63
CA GLN A 116 -0.37 -1.14 5.15
C GLN A 116 1.08 -0.97 5.60
N GLN A 117 1.81 -2.06 5.75
CA GLN A 117 3.22 -2.05 6.11
C GLN A 117 3.95 -3.18 5.39
N VAL A 118 5.03 -2.80 4.70
CA VAL A 118 5.93 -3.75 4.02
C VAL A 118 6.87 -4.38 5.05
N VAL A 119 6.90 -5.71 5.11
CA VAL A 119 7.80 -6.53 5.94
C VAL A 119 8.36 -7.68 5.09
N ALA A 120 8.61 -8.87 5.66
CA ALA A 120 8.78 -10.11 4.89
C ALA A 120 7.43 -10.63 4.32
N GLY A 121 6.71 -9.74 3.63
CA GLY A 121 5.29 -9.86 3.28
C GLY A 121 4.61 -8.50 3.44
N MET A 122 3.29 -8.50 3.63
CA MET A 122 2.50 -7.28 3.83
C MET A 122 1.59 -7.42 5.05
N ASN A 123 1.68 -6.50 6.00
CA ASN A 123 0.66 -6.34 7.03
C ASN A 123 -0.39 -5.33 6.57
N TYR A 124 -1.64 -5.59 6.91
CA TYR A 124 -2.76 -4.68 6.70
C TYR A 124 -3.52 -4.49 8.01
N LYS A 125 -3.94 -3.25 8.26
CA LYS A 125 -4.94 -2.84 9.25
C LYS A 125 -6.08 -2.22 8.48
N LEU A 126 -7.14 -2.98 8.22
CA LEU A 126 -8.27 -2.53 7.41
C LEU A 126 -9.41 -2.09 8.32
N GLU A 127 -10.00 -0.95 8.00
CA GLU A 127 -11.27 -0.53 8.60
C GLU A 127 -12.41 -0.94 7.65
N ILE A 128 -13.29 -1.80 8.15
CA ILE A 128 -14.31 -2.49 7.35
C ILE A 128 -15.69 -2.06 7.84
N GLU A 129 -16.51 -1.56 6.92
CA GLU A 129 -17.94 -1.40 7.15
C GLU A 129 -18.65 -2.75 6.98
N THR A 130 -19.44 -3.13 7.98
CA THR A 130 -20.22 -4.37 8.00
C THR A 130 -21.69 -4.10 8.28
N LYS A 131 -22.53 -5.11 8.05
CA LYS A 131 -23.97 -5.11 8.37
C LYS A 131 -24.31 -6.36 9.17
N GLY A 132 -25.32 -6.25 10.04
CA GLY A 132 -25.83 -7.37 10.84
C GLY A 132 -25.07 -7.63 12.14
N GLY A 133 -23.94 -6.95 12.38
CA GLY A 133 -23.16 -7.06 13.60
C GLY A 133 -23.56 -6.08 14.71
N PRO A 134 -23.04 -6.27 15.93
CA PRO A 134 -23.18 -5.32 17.03
C PRO A 134 -22.54 -3.95 16.74
N SER A 135 -21.52 -3.92 15.87
CA SER A 135 -20.88 -2.69 15.42
C SER A 135 -21.03 -2.51 13.91
N ARG A 136 -21.07 -1.26 13.45
CA ARG A 136 -21.07 -0.96 12.02
C ARG A 136 -19.68 -1.05 11.39
N TYR A 137 -18.65 -0.74 12.16
CA TYR A 137 -17.26 -0.71 11.71
C TYR A 137 -16.42 -1.69 12.52
N TYR A 138 -15.45 -2.31 11.85
CA TYR A 138 -14.50 -3.26 12.45
C TYR A 138 -13.08 -2.95 11.96
N GLU A 139 -12.10 -3.09 12.84
CA GLU A 139 -10.68 -3.14 12.46
C GLU A 139 -10.27 -4.61 12.28
N ALA A 140 -9.73 -4.93 11.11
CA ALA A 140 -9.14 -6.22 10.79
C ALA A 140 -7.64 -6.10 10.60
N GLY A 141 -6.87 -6.79 11.45
CA GLY A 141 -5.42 -6.96 11.29
C GLY A 141 -5.14 -8.25 10.55
N LEU A 142 -4.50 -8.20 9.38
CA LEU A 142 -4.16 -9.39 8.59
C LEU A 142 -2.76 -9.30 8.00
N PHE A 143 -2.18 -10.48 7.72
CA PHE A 143 -0.87 -10.63 7.10
C PHE A 143 -0.98 -11.42 5.80
N VAL A 144 -0.28 -10.95 4.76
CA VAL A 144 -0.13 -11.64 3.48
C VAL A 144 1.35 -12.01 3.31
N SER A 145 1.64 -13.31 3.19
CA SER A 145 3.01 -13.79 2.98
C SER A 145 3.52 -13.46 1.57
N LEU A 146 4.85 -13.44 1.43
CA LEU A 146 5.48 -13.48 0.11
C LEU A 146 5.03 -14.72 -0.68
N PRO A 147 5.09 -14.69 -2.02
CA PRO A 147 4.70 -15.81 -2.87
C PRO A 147 5.33 -17.16 -2.45
N PRO A 148 4.54 -18.25 -2.35
CA PRO A 148 3.10 -18.32 -2.60
C PRO A 148 2.29 -17.55 -1.56
N GLU A 149 1.29 -16.78 -2.02
CA GLU A 149 0.49 -15.92 -1.15
C GLU A 149 -0.39 -16.74 -0.21
N LYS A 150 -0.18 -16.56 1.10
CA LYS A 150 -1.06 -17.04 2.16
C LYS A 150 -1.54 -15.85 2.98
N ARG A 151 -2.83 -15.82 3.27
CA ARG A 151 -3.47 -14.80 4.12
C ARG A 151 -3.69 -15.37 5.52
N THR A 152 -3.42 -14.56 6.54
CA THR A 152 -3.64 -14.89 7.95
C THR A 152 -4.37 -13.72 8.62
N LEU A 153 -5.47 -14.00 9.32
CA LEU A 153 -6.22 -13.02 10.09
C LEU A 153 -5.66 -13.01 11.51
N ASN A 154 -5.03 -11.90 11.90
CA ASN A 154 -4.38 -11.77 13.20
C ASN A 154 -5.33 -11.19 14.25
N SER A 155 -6.20 -10.26 13.85
CA SER A 155 -7.21 -9.65 14.73
C SER A 155 -8.44 -9.22 13.94
N PHE A 156 -9.60 -9.21 14.62
CA PHE A 156 -10.86 -8.71 14.10
C PHE A 156 -11.70 -8.17 15.26
N GLU A 157 -11.75 -6.85 15.39
CA GLU A 157 -12.33 -6.17 16.56
C GLU A 157 -13.28 -5.06 16.13
N PRO A 158 -14.35 -4.77 16.90
CA PRO A 158 -15.23 -3.63 16.61
C PRO A 158 -14.44 -2.31 16.68
N SER A 159 -14.60 -1.46 15.67
CA SER A 159 -14.06 -0.09 15.67
C SER A 159 -15.02 0.83 16.43
N ALA A 160 -14.48 1.66 17.32
CA ALA A 160 -15.23 2.51 18.25
C ALA A 160 -15.74 3.82 17.61
#